data_AF-A0A7W9KB36-F1
#
_entry.id   AF-A0A7W9KB36-F1
#
_cell.length_a   1.000
_cell.length_b   1.000
_cell.length_c   1.000
_cell.angle_alpha   90.00
_cell.angle_beta   90.00
_cell.angle_gamma   90.00
#
_symmetry.space_group_name_H-M   'P 1'
#
loop_
_entity.id
_entity.type
_entity.pdbx_description
1 polymer ?
#
loop_
_entity_poly.entity_id
_entity_poly.type
_entity_poly.pdbx_seq_one_letter_code
_entity_poly.pdbx_strand_id
1 'polypeptide(L)'
;MRQNLPGFDVWALENEAAAVIAHALHGRVAEVESVTRGQTERLAAMLVTPPMMSQLSIGGYPVPGALLLAVAATDAERTPARAARLVAIAEKWRYTKTFVDIDQIRRLAMDADRAAYEQAVADYAGLDRVELRRIALDVLSG
;
A
#
# COMPACT_ATOMS: atom_id res chain seq x y z
N MET A 1 -14.40 20.92 -1.86
CA MET A 1 -13.08 21.57 -1.80
C MET A 1 -12.03 20.46 -1.91
N ARG A 2 -11.19 20.45 -2.97
CA ARG A 2 -10.10 19.46 -3.10
C ARG A 2 -8.99 19.85 -2.12
N GLN A 3 -8.61 18.95 -1.22
CA GLN A 3 -7.44 19.18 -0.37
C GLN A 3 -6.19 18.73 -1.14
N ASN A 4 -5.42 19.71 -1.62
CA ASN A 4 -4.10 19.47 -2.17
C ASN A 4 -3.08 19.68 -1.04
N LEU A 5 -2.22 18.70 -0.81
CA LEU A 5 -1.07 18.90 0.07
C LEU A 5 0.02 19.64 -0.71
N PRO A 6 0.88 20.44 -0.06
CA PRO A 6 2.03 21.04 -0.75
C PRO A 6 2.86 19.93 -1.39
N GLY A 7 2.85 19.87 -2.73
CA GLY A 7 3.60 18.88 -3.52
C GLY A 7 2.86 17.57 -3.85
N PHE A 8 1.61 17.36 -3.40
CA PHE A 8 0.85 16.14 -3.73
C PHE A 8 -0.63 16.42 -4.04
N ASP A 9 -1.08 15.93 -5.20
CA ASP A 9 -2.51 15.77 -5.50
C ASP A 9 -2.96 14.39 -4.98
N VAL A 10 -3.73 14.41 -3.89
CA VAL A 10 -4.23 13.21 -3.19
C VAL A 10 -5.12 12.36 -4.11
N TRP A 11 -5.89 13.01 -4.99
CA TRP A 11 -6.74 12.31 -5.95
C TRP A 11 -5.90 11.63 -7.04
N ALA A 12 -4.87 12.31 -7.55
CA ALA A 12 -3.95 11.71 -8.52
C ALA A 12 -3.26 10.48 -7.94
N LEU A 13 -2.77 10.56 -6.70
CA LEU A 13 -2.15 9.42 -5.99
C LEU A 13 -3.07 8.21 -5.87
N GLU A 14 -4.34 8.43 -5.51
CA GLU A 14 -5.31 7.34 -5.37
C GLU A 14 -5.60 6.67 -6.73
N ASN A 15 -5.71 7.46 -7.80
CA ASN A 15 -5.94 6.93 -9.15
C ASN A 15 -4.72 6.18 -9.70
N GLU A 16 -3.51 6.70 -9.47
CA GLU A 16 -2.26 6.02 -9.81
C GLU A 16 -2.16 4.66 -9.08
N ALA A 17 -2.43 4.64 -7.77
CA ALA A 17 -2.44 3.40 -6.99
C ALA A 17 -3.47 2.40 -7.52
N ALA A 18 -4.70 2.85 -7.78
CA ALA A 18 -5.76 2.01 -8.34
C ALA A 18 -5.38 1.41 -9.70
N ALA A 19 -4.81 2.22 -10.59
CA ALA A 19 -4.34 1.78 -11.89
C ALA A 19 -3.24 0.72 -11.76
N VAL A 20 -2.26 0.94 -10.89
CA VAL A 20 -1.17 -0.01 -10.63
C VAL A 20 -1.70 -1.34 -10.11
N ILE A 21 -2.58 -1.31 -9.10
CA ILE A 21 -3.17 -2.52 -8.53
C ILE A 21 -3.94 -3.30 -9.59
N ALA A 22 -4.76 -2.61 -10.40
CA ALA A 22 -5.52 -3.26 -11.47
C ALA A 22 -4.60 -3.92 -12.51
N HIS A 23 -3.53 -3.24 -12.94
CA HIS A 23 -2.57 -3.83 -13.90
C HIS A 23 -1.85 -5.03 -13.28
N ALA A 24 -1.44 -4.93 -12.02
CA ALA A 24 -0.76 -6.02 -11.31
C ALA A 24 -1.65 -7.26 -11.15
N LEU A 25 -2.91 -7.10 -10.76
CA LEU A 25 -3.89 -8.20 -10.67
C LEU A 25 -4.14 -8.89 -12.02
N HIS A 26 -3.82 -8.23 -13.14
CA HIS A 26 -3.94 -8.77 -14.49
C HIS A 26 -2.59 -9.16 -15.12
N GLY A 27 -1.48 -9.18 -14.36
CA GLY A 27 -0.16 -9.54 -14.88
C GLY A 27 0.44 -8.53 -15.86
N ARG A 28 0.02 -7.26 -15.80
CA ARG A 28 0.39 -6.17 -16.73
C ARG A 28 1.22 -5.08 -16.07
N VAL A 29 2.01 -5.40 -15.04
CA VAL A 29 2.82 -4.43 -14.30
C VAL A 29 3.78 -3.65 -15.20
N ALA A 30 4.30 -4.29 -16.27
CA ALA A 30 5.19 -3.64 -17.23
C ALA A 30 4.55 -2.45 -17.95
N GLU A 31 3.22 -2.43 -18.12
CA GLU A 31 2.49 -1.33 -18.78
C GLU A 31 2.43 -0.05 -17.91
N VAL A 32 2.67 -0.19 -16.60
CA VAL A 32 2.64 0.91 -15.62
C VAL A 32 4.00 1.19 -15.00
N GLU A 33 5.09 0.70 -15.59
CA GLU A 33 6.45 0.83 -15.03
C GLU A 33 6.85 2.29 -14.78
N SER A 34 6.43 3.22 -15.65
CA SER A 34 6.69 4.65 -15.51
C SER A 34 5.98 5.28 -14.29
N VAL A 35 4.85 4.69 -13.87
CA VAL A 35 4.05 5.14 -12.71
C VAL A 35 4.56 4.49 -11.42
N THR A 36 5.03 3.24 -11.48
CA THR A 36 5.54 2.51 -10.32
C THR A 36 6.98 2.90 -9.96
N ARG A 37 7.73 3.48 -10.89
CA ARG A 37 9.09 3.98 -10.66
C ARG A 37 9.11 5.02 -9.54
N GLY A 38 9.89 4.77 -8.49
CA GLY A 38 10.00 5.69 -7.36
C GLY A 38 8.85 5.61 -6.36
N GLN A 39 7.86 4.72 -6.57
CA GLN A 39 6.66 4.64 -5.73
C GLN A 39 6.99 4.20 -4.30
N THR A 40 7.91 3.26 -4.14
CA THR A 40 8.43 2.81 -2.85
C THR A 40 9.10 3.94 -2.07
N GLU A 41 9.99 4.70 -2.72
CA GLU A 41 10.71 5.83 -2.12
C GLU A 41 9.75 6.96 -1.75
N ARG A 42 8.77 7.25 -2.62
CA ARG A 42 7.72 8.24 -2.36
C ARG A 42 6.88 7.84 -1.16
N LEU A 43 6.46 6.57 -1.07
CA LEU A 43 5.72 6.04 0.07
C LEU A 43 6.55 6.10 1.37
N ALA A 44 7.82 5.70 1.32
CA ALA A 44 8.72 5.80 2.46
C ALA A 44 8.85 7.26 2.95
N ALA A 45 9.07 8.22 2.05
CA ALA A 45 9.14 9.64 2.38
C ALA A 45 7.84 10.17 3.02
N MET A 46 6.67 9.70 2.54
CA MET A 46 5.38 10.03 3.14
C MET A 46 5.24 9.48 4.56
N LEU A 47 5.69 8.24 4.80
CA LEU A 47 5.62 7.60 6.11
C LEU A 47 6.60 8.20 7.14
N VAL A 48 7.76 8.70 6.70
CA VAL A 48 8.75 9.39 7.55
C VAL A 48 8.31 10.81 7.95
N THR A 49 7.26 11.36 7.32
CA THR A 49 6.80 12.73 7.57
C THR A 49 5.43 12.72 8.29
N PRO A 50 5.37 12.66 9.65
CA PRO A 50 4.14 12.51 10.43
C PRO A 50 3.00 13.51 10.14
N PRO A 51 3.27 14.81 9.89
CA PRO A 51 2.22 15.76 9.53
C PRO A 51 1.49 15.36 8.25
N MET A 52 2.23 14.81 7.28
CA MET A 52 1.71 14.42 5.97
C MET A 52 0.76 13.22 6.09
N MET A 53 1.07 12.24 6.94
CA MET A 53 0.19 11.09 7.23
C MET A 53 -1.12 11.49 7.94
N SER A 54 -1.03 12.43 8.89
CA SER A 54 -2.22 12.97 9.55
C SER A 54 -3.10 13.72 8.55
N GLN A 55 -2.50 14.53 7.67
CA GLN A 55 -3.22 15.30 6.65
C GLN A 55 -3.80 14.43 5.52
N LEU A 56 -3.15 13.32 5.14
CA LEU A 56 -3.69 12.33 4.20
C LEU A 56 -4.85 11.52 4.80
N SER A 57 -4.94 11.47 6.13
CA SER A 57 -6.05 10.84 6.86
C SER A 57 -7.19 11.83 7.18
N ILE A 58 -6.91 13.14 7.21
CA ILE A 58 -7.88 14.22 7.39
C ILE A 58 -8.69 14.35 6.09
N GLY A 59 -9.82 13.65 6.05
CA GLY A 59 -10.71 13.57 4.89
C GLY A 59 -11.34 12.19 4.69
N GLY A 60 -10.90 11.17 5.44
CA GLY A 60 -11.45 9.82 5.36
C GLY A 60 -10.97 9.01 4.15
N TYR A 61 -9.98 9.51 3.41
CA TYR A 61 -9.41 8.80 2.26
C TYR A 61 -8.24 7.90 2.71
N PRO A 62 -8.33 6.58 2.54
CA PRO A 62 -7.30 5.64 2.95
C PRO A 62 -6.14 5.54 1.94
N VAL A 63 -5.60 6.69 1.51
CA VAL A 63 -4.53 6.78 0.49
C VAL A 63 -3.26 6.00 0.87
N PRO A 64 -2.77 6.02 2.12
CA PRO A 64 -1.60 5.22 2.50
C PRO A 64 -1.80 3.72 2.30
N GLY A 65 -3.01 3.19 2.52
CA GLY A 65 -3.32 1.79 2.29
C GLY A 65 -3.36 1.42 0.80
N ALA A 66 -3.91 2.30 -0.04
CA ALA A 66 -3.89 2.11 -1.50
C ALA A 66 -2.47 2.12 -2.07
N LEU A 67 -1.61 3.02 -1.59
CA LEU A 67 -0.20 3.08 -2.01
C LEU A 67 0.59 1.85 -1.53
N LEU A 68 0.37 1.38 -0.31
CA LEU A 68 0.95 0.12 0.18
C LEU A 68 0.55 -1.06 -0.70
N LEU A 69 -0.71 -1.13 -1.12
CA LEU A 69 -1.19 -2.19 -2.02
C LEU A 69 -0.57 -2.11 -3.40
N ALA A 70 -0.41 -0.91 -3.95
CA ALA A 70 0.26 -0.73 -5.24
C ALA A 70 1.70 -1.24 -5.18
N VAL A 71 2.47 -0.86 -4.15
CA VAL A 71 3.83 -1.36 -3.94
C VAL A 71 3.82 -2.88 -3.79
N ALA A 72 2.97 -3.42 -2.91
CA ALA A 72 2.87 -4.87 -2.68
C ALA A 72 2.57 -5.65 -3.97
N ALA A 73 1.65 -5.16 -4.80
CA ALA A 73 1.28 -5.83 -6.04
C ALA A 73 2.41 -5.82 -7.09
N THR A 74 3.26 -4.79 -7.09
CA THR A 74 4.44 -4.72 -7.97
C THR A 74 5.64 -5.52 -7.45
N ASP A 75 5.67 -5.77 -6.14
CA ASP A 75 6.72 -6.53 -5.45
C ASP A 75 6.38 -8.02 -5.36
N ALA A 76 5.12 -8.43 -5.56
CA ALA A 76 4.64 -9.80 -5.32
C ALA A 76 5.48 -10.90 -5.98
N GLU A 77 5.96 -10.68 -7.22
CA GLU A 77 6.82 -11.65 -7.92
C GLU A 77 8.29 -11.56 -7.49
N ARG A 78 8.78 -10.38 -7.11
CA ARG A 78 10.21 -10.12 -6.83
C ARG A 78 10.58 -10.38 -5.37
N THR A 79 9.69 -10.01 -4.45
CA THR A 79 9.85 -10.07 -3.00
C THR A 79 8.54 -10.54 -2.33
N PRO A 80 8.12 -11.79 -2.58
CA PRO A 80 6.79 -12.30 -2.20
C PRO A 80 6.45 -12.15 -0.71
N ALA A 81 7.39 -12.48 0.18
CA ALA A 81 7.21 -12.33 1.63
C ALA A 81 6.99 -10.87 2.06
N ARG A 82 7.70 -9.93 1.43
CA ARG A 82 7.56 -8.49 1.67
C ARG A 82 6.21 -8.00 1.17
N ALA A 83 5.82 -8.38 -0.04
CA ALA A 83 4.51 -8.06 -0.60
C ALA A 83 3.35 -8.54 0.30
N ALA A 84 3.41 -9.80 0.75
CA ALA A 84 2.43 -10.38 1.68
C ALA A 84 2.28 -9.57 2.97
N ARG A 85 3.39 -9.15 3.59
CA ARG A 85 3.39 -8.30 4.78
C ARG A 85 2.80 -6.91 4.52
N LEU A 86 3.13 -6.29 3.39
CA LEU A 86 2.59 -4.97 3.01
C LEU A 86 1.06 -5.02 2.81
N VAL A 87 0.53 -6.12 2.23
CA VAL A 87 -0.92 -6.33 2.12
C VAL A 87 -1.59 -6.39 3.50
N ALA A 88 -1.02 -7.12 4.45
CA ALA A 88 -1.57 -7.21 5.81
C ALA A 88 -1.64 -5.83 6.51
N ILE A 89 -0.62 -4.97 6.32
CA ILE A 89 -0.62 -3.59 6.83
C ILE A 89 -1.71 -2.75 6.13
N ALA A 90 -1.82 -2.86 4.81
CA ALA A 90 -2.80 -2.11 4.03
C ALA A 90 -4.25 -2.43 4.43
N GLU A 91 -4.56 -3.70 4.73
CA GLU A 91 -5.88 -4.08 5.25
C GLU A 91 -6.22 -3.37 6.56
N LYS A 92 -5.25 -3.21 7.47
CA LYS A 92 -5.43 -2.50 8.75
C LYS A 92 -5.65 -1.00 8.55
N TRP A 93 -4.93 -0.39 7.62
CA TRP A 93 -5.10 1.03 7.29
C TRP A 93 -6.33 1.33 6.45
N ARG A 94 -7.00 0.26 5.98
CA ARG A 94 -8.09 0.30 5.00
C ARG A 94 -7.58 0.84 3.67
N TYR A 95 -8.40 0.68 2.64
CA TYR A 95 -8.21 1.23 1.31
C TYR A 95 -9.58 1.40 0.68
N THR A 96 -9.68 2.26 -0.34
CA THR A 96 -10.96 2.57 -0.96
C THR A 96 -11.40 1.37 -1.78
N LYS A 97 -12.53 0.76 -1.40
CA LYS A 97 -13.14 -0.38 -2.10
C LYS A 97 -13.58 -0.07 -3.53
N THR A 98 -13.55 1.19 -3.93
CA THR A 98 -14.02 1.67 -5.23
C THR A 98 -13.30 1.02 -6.41
N PHE A 99 -12.07 0.51 -6.21
CA PHE A 99 -11.25 0.01 -7.34
C PHE A 99 -10.85 -1.45 -7.24
N VAL A 100 -10.93 -2.08 -6.06
CA VAL A 100 -10.41 -3.45 -5.86
C VAL A 100 -11.19 -4.21 -4.81
N ASP A 101 -11.50 -5.47 -5.10
CA ASP A 101 -12.15 -6.40 -4.17
C ASP A 101 -11.14 -6.89 -3.10
N ILE A 102 -11.57 -6.92 -1.84
CA ILE A 102 -10.76 -7.39 -0.71
C ILE A 102 -10.31 -8.83 -0.94
N ASP A 103 -11.17 -9.67 -1.52
CA ASP A 103 -10.82 -11.07 -1.74
C ASP A 103 -9.74 -11.22 -2.83
N GLN A 104 -9.68 -10.32 -3.81
CA GLN A 104 -8.60 -10.29 -4.80
C GLN A 104 -7.27 -9.89 -4.16
N ILE A 105 -7.29 -8.90 -3.27
CA ILE A 105 -6.11 -8.45 -2.52
C ILE A 105 -5.58 -9.54 -1.58
N ARG A 106 -6.47 -10.27 -0.90
CA ARG A 106 -6.06 -11.40 -0.06
C ARG A 106 -5.46 -12.52 -0.88
N ARG A 107 -6.07 -12.87 -2.02
CA ARG A 107 -5.51 -13.87 -2.93
C ARG A 107 -4.11 -13.48 -3.39
N LEU A 108 -3.90 -12.22 -3.78
CA LEU A 108 -2.57 -11.70 -4.13
C LEU A 108 -1.52 -11.99 -3.03
N ALA A 109 -1.83 -11.70 -1.77
CA ALA A 109 -0.91 -11.97 -0.66
C ALA A 109 -0.71 -13.47 -0.39
N MET A 110 -1.79 -14.25 -0.45
CA MET A 110 -1.78 -15.69 -0.21
C MET A 110 -1.01 -16.44 -1.30
N ASP A 111 -1.10 -15.97 -2.54
CA ASP A 111 -0.41 -16.53 -3.70
C ASP A 111 1.07 -16.11 -3.72
N ALA A 112 1.38 -14.89 -3.25
CA ALA A 112 2.76 -14.43 -3.09
C ALA A 112 3.49 -15.20 -1.97
N ASP A 113 2.99 -15.13 -0.73
CA ASP A 113 3.52 -15.88 0.42
C ASP A 113 2.45 -15.99 1.53
N ARG A 114 1.72 -17.11 1.53
CA ARG A 114 0.70 -17.42 2.54
C ARG A 114 1.24 -17.36 3.96
N ALA A 115 2.41 -17.96 4.21
CA ALA A 115 2.94 -18.06 5.57
C ALA A 115 3.31 -16.67 6.11
N ALA A 116 3.94 -15.85 5.28
CA ALA A 116 4.26 -14.47 5.64
C ALA A 116 2.99 -13.62 5.86
N TYR A 117 1.95 -13.80 5.04
CA TYR A 117 0.69 -13.08 5.20
C TYR A 117 -0.02 -13.47 6.50
N GLU A 118 -0.21 -14.76 6.77
CA GLU A 118 -0.89 -15.25 7.97
C GLU A 118 -0.14 -14.84 9.25
N GLN A 119 1.19 -14.96 9.25
CA GLN A 119 2.02 -14.49 10.36
C GLN A 119 1.87 -12.98 10.58
N ALA A 120 1.92 -12.19 9.50
CA ALA A 120 1.74 -10.74 9.57
C ALA A 120 0.36 -10.35 10.11
N VAL A 121 -0.71 -11.01 9.66
CA VAL A 121 -2.07 -10.77 10.18
C VAL A 121 -2.15 -11.02 11.69
N ALA A 122 -1.52 -12.10 12.17
CA ALA A 122 -1.45 -12.42 13.59
C ALA A 122 -0.63 -11.38 14.37
N ASP A 123 0.59 -11.08 13.91
CA ASP A 123 1.52 -10.15 14.57
C ASP A 123 0.96 -8.72 14.64
N TYR A 124 0.23 -8.31 13.61
CA TYR A 124 -0.29 -6.95 13.48
C TYR A 124 -1.68 -6.77 14.12
N ALA A 125 -2.25 -7.83 14.70
CA ALA A 125 -3.63 -7.83 15.17
C ALA A 125 -3.89 -6.74 16.23
N GLY A 126 -2.97 -6.57 17.17
CA GLY A 126 -3.09 -5.67 18.33
C GLY A 126 -2.36 -4.34 18.22
N LEU A 127 -1.71 -4.04 17.09
CA LEU A 127 -0.86 -2.87 16.95
C LEU A 127 -1.64 -1.59 16.64
N ASP A 128 -1.16 -0.48 17.18
CA ASP A 128 -1.69 0.85 16.88
C ASP A 128 -1.14 1.42 15.55
N ARG A 129 -1.60 2.62 15.18
CA ARG A 129 -1.18 3.27 13.93
C ARG A 129 0.31 3.66 13.89
N VAL A 130 0.90 4.01 15.03
CA VAL A 130 2.31 4.40 15.14
C VAL A 130 3.21 3.17 14.99
N GLU A 131 2.84 2.08 15.66
CA GLU A 131 3.51 0.79 15.58
C GLU A 131 3.45 0.22 14.17
N LEU A 132 2.27 0.20 13.54
CA LEU A 132 2.10 -0.23 12.15
C LEU A 132 2.91 0.63 11.17
N ARG A 133 3.03 1.94 11.42
CA ARG A 133 3.83 2.84 10.58
C ARG A 133 5.31 2.48 10.65
N ARG A 134 5.82 2.19 11.86
CA ARG A 134 7.20 1.76 12.05
C ARG A 134 7.46 0.46 11.30
N ILE A 135 6.56 -0.53 11.42
CA ILE A 135 6.67 -1.79 10.71
C ILE A 135 6.61 -1.60 9.18
N ALA A 136 5.73 -0.72 8.68
CA ALA A 136 5.67 -0.43 7.25
C ALA A 136 7.01 0.12 6.73
N LEU A 137 7.66 1.02 7.49
CA LEU A 137 8.99 1.54 7.15
C LEU A 137 10.06 0.44 7.15
N ASP A 138 10.05 -0.43 8.16
CA ASP A 138 10.99 -1.55 8.26
C ASP A 138 10.83 -2.50 7.06
N VAL A 139 9.59 -2.85 6.70
CA VAL A 139 9.27 -3.74 5.56
C VAL A 139 9.62 -3.10 4.21
N LEU A 140 9.48 -1.79 4.05
CA LEU A 140 9.85 -1.08 2.82
C LEU A 140 11.37 -0.95 2.64
N SER A 141 12.12 -1.00 3.73
CA SER A 141 13.58 -0.83 3.75
C SER A 141 14.38 -2.14 3.62
N GLY A 142 13.72 -3.29 3.84
CA GLY A 142 14.28 -4.63 3.67
C GLY A 142 13.98 -5.23 2.30
#